data_AF-A0A2M9YJ80-F1
#
_entry.id   AF-A0A2M9YJ80-F1
#
_cell.length_a   1.000
_cell.length_b   1.000
_cell.length_c   1.000
_cell.angle_alpha   90.00
_cell.angle_beta   90.00
_cell.angle_gamma   90.00
#
_symmetry.space_group_name_H-M   'P 1'
#
loop_
_entity.id
_entity.type
_entity.pdbx_description
1 polymer ?
#
loop_
_entity_poly.entity_id
_entity_poly.type
_entity_poly.pdbx_seq_one_letter_code
_entity_poly.pdbx_strand_id
1 'polypeptide(L)'
;MEDFYNRIAQRKYNLPKEWAWFSNEAIDGGFIIKGGIASEHLNGMRTWTKPHKTIVISTAELKEERDLYELEEGSCSNCFGAGKVFKSWSVEEGVKNVECSKCEGTGRP
;
A
#
# COMPACT_ATOMS: atom_id res chain seq x y z
N MET A 1 0.63 7.80 2.79
CA MET A 1 -0.18 6.56 2.69
C MET A 1 0.82 5.43 2.70
N GLU A 2 0.78 4.59 3.73
CA GLU A 2 1.74 3.49 3.84
C GLU A 2 1.38 2.38 2.86
N ASP A 3 2.35 1.97 2.05
CA ASP A 3 2.20 0.95 1.02
C ASP A 3 2.63 -0.42 1.56
N PHE A 4 1.66 -1.25 1.94
CA PHE A 4 1.91 -2.62 2.41
C PHE A 4 2.72 -3.45 1.40
N TYR A 5 2.49 -3.24 0.10
CA TYR A 5 3.24 -3.89 -0.98
C TYR A 5 4.74 -3.58 -0.91
N ASN A 6 5.11 -2.33 -0.59
CA ASN A 6 6.52 -1.94 -0.46
C ASN A 6 7.15 -2.56 0.78
N ARG A 7 6.43 -2.59 1.92
CA ARG A 7 6.95 -3.23 3.15
C ARG A 7 7.22 -4.73 2.95
N ILE A 8 6.28 -5.45 2.33
CA ILE A 8 6.44 -6.88 2.03
C ILE A 8 7.63 -7.10 1.09
N ALA A 9 7.73 -6.30 0.02
CA ALA A 9 8.84 -6.39 -0.92
C ALA A 9 10.21 -6.12 -0.24
N GLN A 10 10.27 -5.10 0.61
CA GLN A 10 11.46 -4.72 1.37
C GLN A 10 11.86 -5.82 2.37
N ARG A 11 10.91 -6.40 3.10
CA ARG A 11 11.16 -7.51 4.04
C ARG A 11 11.63 -8.79 3.34
N LYS A 12 10.96 -9.19 2.25
CA LYS A 12 11.21 -10.47 1.55
C LYS A 12 12.51 -10.48 0.76
N TYR A 13 12.88 -9.34 0.18
CA TYR A 13 14.03 -9.25 -0.74
C TYR A 13 15.13 -8.31 -0.25
N ASN A 14 15.04 -7.84 1.00
CA ASN A 14 15.96 -6.90 1.62
C ASN A 14 16.23 -5.68 0.71
N LEU A 15 15.17 -5.16 0.09
CA LEU A 15 15.25 -4.07 -0.87
C LEU A 15 15.50 -2.73 -0.16
N PRO A 16 16.20 -1.79 -0.81
CA PRO A 16 16.39 -0.46 -0.24
C PRO A 16 15.04 0.25 -0.06
N LYS A 17 14.97 1.16 0.92
CA LYS A 17 13.77 1.98 1.21
C LYS A 17 13.33 2.83 0.00
N GLU A 18 14.26 3.14 -0.89
CA GLU A 18 14.04 3.87 -2.15
C GLU A 18 13.34 3.03 -3.23
N TRP A 19 13.26 1.71 -3.04
CA TRP A 19 12.51 0.85 -3.94
C TRP A 19 11.02 1.08 -3.74
N ALA A 20 10.32 1.30 -4.86
CA ALA A 20 8.88 1.41 -4.89
C ALA A 20 8.29 0.57 -6.02
N TRP A 21 7.13 -0.03 -5.76
CA TRP A 21 6.31 -0.64 -6.79
C TRP A 21 5.62 0.44 -7.65
N PHE A 22 5.46 0.17 -8.94
CA PHE A 22 4.82 1.09 -9.89
C PHE A 22 3.72 0.41 -10.72
N SER A 23 3.68 -0.92 -10.72
CA SER A 23 2.67 -1.69 -11.41
C SER A 23 2.32 -2.89 -10.54
N ASN A 24 1.03 -3.19 -10.43
CA ASN A 24 0.52 -4.41 -9.83
C ASN A 24 -0.38 -5.13 -10.84
N GLU A 25 -0.41 -6.45 -10.74
CA GLU A 25 -1.27 -7.33 -11.52
C GLU A 25 -1.87 -8.35 -10.56
N ALA A 26 -3.21 -8.42 -10.49
CA ALA A 26 -3.89 -9.39 -9.67
C ALA A 26 -3.80 -10.78 -10.31
N ILE A 27 -3.47 -11.77 -9.51
CA ILE A 27 -3.43 -13.19 -9.91
C ILE A 27 -4.30 -14.00 -8.96
N ASP A 28 -4.62 -15.24 -9.34
CA ASP A 28 -5.33 -16.14 -8.44
C ASP A 28 -4.51 -16.39 -7.17
N GLY A 29 -5.07 -15.99 -6.01
CA GLY A 29 -4.40 -16.10 -4.71
C GLY A 29 -3.35 -15.02 -4.38
N GLY A 30 -3.19 -13.97 -5.20
CA GLY A 30 -2.15 -12.97 -4.94
C GLY A 30 -2.08 -11.78 -5.89
N PHE A 31 -0.94 -11.11 -5.84
CA PHE A 31 -0.58 -9.98 -6.67
C PHE A 31 0.86 -10.11 -7.13
N ILE A 32 1.10 -9.84 -8.41
CA ILE A 32 2.43 -9.65 -8.95
C ILE A 32 2.68 -8.14 -8.96
N ILE A 33 3.70 -7.69 -8.23
CA ILE A 33 4.13 -6.29 -8.25
C ILE A 33 5.43 -6.16 -9.03
N LYS A 34 5.54 -5.09 -9.82
CA LYS A 34 6.75 -4.67 -10.51
C LYS A 34 7.20 -3.35 -9.90
N GLY A 35 8.47 -3.28 -9.54
CA GLY A 35 9.04 -2.08 -8.94
C GLY A 35 10.53 -1.93 -9.24
N GLY A 36 11.04 -0.76 -8.89
CA GLY A 36 12.44 -0.39 -9.09
C GLY A 36 12.81 0.78 -8.21
N ILE A 37 14.06 1.21 -8.32
CA ILE A 37 14.52 2.44 -7.69
C ILE A 37 14.19 3.58 -8.67
N ALA A 38 13.38 4.53 -8.22
CA ALA A 38 13.06 5.71 -9.01
C ALA A 38 14.29 6.63 -9.05
N SER A 39 14.69 7.04 -10.25
CA SER A 39 15.62 8.14 -10.42
C SER A 39 14.83 9.42 -10.64
N GLU A 40 15.10 10.42 -9.81
CA GLU A 40 14.45 11.72 -9.89
C GLU A 40 15.18 12.56 -10.96
N HIS A 41 14.45 12.95 -12.00
CA HIS A 41 14.94 13.93 -12.97
C HIS A 41 14.60 15.35 -12.49
N LEU A 42 15.42 16.32 -12.90
CA LEU A 42 15.25 17.76 -12.60
C LEU A 42 13.88 18.36 -12.97
N ASN A 43 13.08 17.66 -13.78
CA ASN A 43 11.73 18.06 -14.19
C ASN A 43 10.61 17.47 -13.31
N GLY A 44 10.95 16.84 -12.18
CA GLY A 44 9.97 16.23 -11.27
C GLY A 44 9.32 14.94 -11.79
N MET A 45 9.72 14.46 -12.97
CA MET A 45 9.27 13.17 -13.50
C MET A 45 10.15 12.05 -12.96
N ARG A 46 9.51 11.06 -12.33
CA ARG A 46 10.17 9.85 -11.87
C ARG A 46 10.35 8.90 -13.03
N THR A 47 11.59 8.55 -13.34
CA THR A 47 11.89 7.45 -14.28
C THR A 47 12.32 6.25 -13.46
N TRP A 48 11.76 5.08 -13.76
CA TRP A 48 12.13 3.83 -13.12
C TRP A 48 13.39 3.30 -13.79
N THR A 49 14.50 3.28 -13.05
CA THR A 49 15.78 2.82 -13.59
C THR A 49 15.80 1.29 -13.61
N LYS A 50 16.16 0.71 -14.75
CA LYS A 50 16.36 -0.74 -14.90
C LYS A 50 17.60 -1.18 -14.07
N PRO A 51 17.61 -2.39 -13.49
CA PRO A 51 16.65 -3.48 -13.68
C PRO A 51 15.40 -3.36 -12.81
N HIS A 52 14.24 -3.66 -13.40
CA HIS A 52 12.99 -3.79 -12.65
C HIS A 52 12.92 -5.17 -12.00
N LYS A 53 12.42 -5.24 -10.77
CA LYS A 53 12.20 -6.49 -10.06
C LYS A 53 10.71 -6.81 -10.05
N THR A 54 10.38 -8.04 -10.45
CA THR A 54 9.02 -8.57 -10.37
C THR A 54 8.94 -9.46 -9.13
N ILE A 55 7.96 -9.21 -8.27
CA ILE A 55 7.80 -9.87 -6.97
C ILE A 55 6.37 -10.38 -6.88
N VAL A 56 6.22 -11.63 -6.44
CA VAL A 56 4.92 -12.23 -6.15
C VAL A 56 4.63 -12.07 -4.67
N ILE A 57 3.47 -11.49 -4.38
CA ILE A 57 2.90 -11.29 -3.04
C ILE A 57 1.60 -12.08 -2.98
N SER A 58 1.51 -13.02 -2.05
CA SER A 58 0.28 -13.74 -1.80
C SER A 58 -0.72 -12.89 -1.00
N THR A 59 -2.02 -13.20 -1.12
CA THR A 59 -3.05 -12.57 -0.27
C THR A 59 -2.83 -12.86 1.22
N ALA A 60 -2.25 -14.01 1.55
CA ALA A 60 -1.87 -14.37 2.91
C ALA A 60 -0.78 -13.43 3.47
N GLU A 61 0.28 -13.15 2.71
CA GLU A 61 1.33 -12.20 3.11
C GLU A 61 0.76 -10.79 3.34
N LEU A 62 -0.17 -10.35 2.49
CA LEU A 62 -0.85 -9.07 2.68
C LEU A 62 -1.68 -9.03 3.96
N LYS A 63 -2.36 -10.14 4.28
CA LYS A 63 -3.15 -10.23 5.51
C LYS A 63 -2.26 -10.21 6.73
N GLU A 64 -1.15 -10.94 6.70
CA GLU A 64 -0.18 -11.00 7.81
C GLU A 64 0.49 -9.64 8.05
N GLU A 65 0.91 -8.93 7.01
CA GLU A 65 1.52 -7.60 7.18
C GLU A 65 0.51 -6.56 7.69
N ARG A 66 -0.78 -6.70 7.34
CA ARG A 66 -1.84 -5.85 7.90
C ARG A 66 -2.06 -6.13 9.39
N ASP A 67 -2.03 -7.40 9.79
CA ASP A 67 -2.17 -7.81 11.20
C ASP A 67 -0.97 -7.34 12.03
N LEU A 68 0.25 -7.48 11.49
CA LEU A 68 1.47 -6.95 12.08
C LEU A 68 1.42 -5.43 12.22
N TYR A 69 0.94 -4.71 11.22
CA TYR A 69 0.75 -3.27 11.30
C TYR A 69 -0.24 -2.87 12.40
N GLU A 70 -1.35 -3.60 12.52
CA GLU A 70 -2.35 -3.39 13.57
C GLU A 70 -1.77 -3.65 14.97
N LEU A 71 -0.86 -4.62 15.09
CA LEU A 71 -0.15 -4.93 16.33
C LEU A 71 0.95 -3.90 16.65
N GLU A 72 1.74 -3.47 15.65
CA GLU A 72 2.88 -2.57 15.81
C GLU A 72 2.44 -1.11 16.04
N GLU A 73 1.51 -0.60 15.23
CA GLU A 73 1.06 0.79 15.30
C GLU A 73 -0.20 0.98 16.17
N GLY A 74 -0.90 -0.10 16.52
CA GLY A 74 -2.18 -0.01 17.24
C GLY A 74 -3.27 0.72 16.44
N SER A 75 -3.09 0.83 15.12
CA SER A 75 -3.95 1.58 14.21
C SER A 75 -4.59 0.64 13.20
N CYS A 76 -5.86 0.87 12.87
CA CYS A 76 -6.59 0.02 11.94
C CYS A 76 -5.93 0.05 10.55
N SER A 77 -5.59 -1.13 10.01
CA SER A 77 -4.93 -1.31 8.71
C SER A 77 -5.74 -0.79 7.52
N ASN A 78 -7.05 -0.57 7.70
CA ASN A 78 -7.96 -0.19 6.62
C ASN A 78 -8.18 1.34 6.55
N CYS A 79 -8.13 2.03 7.68
CA CYS A 79 -8.26 3.49 7.74
C CYS A 79 -6.99 4.21 8.21
N PHE A 80 -5.92 3.47 8.50
CA PHE A 80 -4.64 3.99 9.00
C PHE A 80 -4.81 4.93 10.19
N GLY A 81 -5.69 4.58 11.15
CA GLY A 81 -5.96 5.43 12.31
C GLY A 81 -6.98 6.56 12.09
N ALA A 82 -7.39 6.85 10.84
CA ALA A 82 -8.25 7.99 10.55
C ALA A 82 -9.74 7.78 10.94
N GLY A 83 -10.16 6.54 11.18
CA GLY A 83 -11.55 6.18 11.48
C GLY A 83 -12.51 6.31 10.29
N LYS A 84 -12.09 6.94 9.18
CA LYS A 84 -12.90 7.13 7.98
C LYS A 84 -12.17 6.61 6.75
N VAL A 85 -12.92 6.02 5.82
CA VAL A 85 -12.42 5.52 4.54
C VAL A 85 -13.12 6.24 3.39
N PHE A 86 -12.38 6.46 2.31
CA PHE A 86 -12.93 7.05 1.09
C PHE A 86 -13.99 6.11 0.49
N LYS A 87 -15.21 6.61 0.27
CA LYS A 87 -16.27 5.84 -0.40
C LYS A 87 -16.37 6.20 -1.87
N SER A 88 -16.47 7.50 -2.16
CA SER A 88 -16.74 8.00 -3.49
C SER A 88 -16.38 9.47 -3.59
N TRP A 89 -16.10 9.93 -4.80
CA TRP A 89 -15.97 11.35 -5.10
C TRP A 89 -16.98 11.73 -6.18
N SER A 90 -17.67 12.85 -5.95
CA SER A 90 -18.56 13.49 -6.93
C SER A 90 -18.08 14.92 -7.16
N VAL A 91 -18.26 15.44 -8.37
CA VAL A 91 -17.94 16.84 -8.69
C VAL A 91 -18.81 17.82 -7.90
N GLU A 92 -20.05 17.43 -7.58
CA GLU A 92 -21.03 18.29 -6.91
C GLU A 92 -20.88 18.24 -5.39
N GLU A 93 -20.61 17.05 -4.84
CA GLU A 93 -20.61 16.81 -3.39
C GLU A 93 -19.20 16.63 -2.80
N GLY A 94 -18.16 16.62 -3.65
CA GLY A 94 -16.79 16.41 -3.24
C GLY A 94 -16.50 14.99 -2.74
N VAL A 95 -15.53 14.89 -1.83
CA VAL A 95 -15.05 13.62 -1.26
C VAL A 95 -16.03 13.12 -0.21
N LYS A 96 -16.73 12.02 -0.48
CA LYS A 96 -17.54 11.31 0.52
C LYS A 96 -16.69 10.25 1.22
N ASN A 97 -16.46 10.46 2.51
CA ASN A 97 -15.86 9.47 3.39
C ASN A 97 -16.95 8.79 4.22
N VAL A 98 -16.84 7.49 4.40
CA VAL A 98 -17.66 6.71 5.35
C VAL A 98 -16.83 6.32 6.55
N GLU A 99 -17.50 6.03 7.66
CA GLU A 99 -16.85 5.35 8.78
C GLU A 99 -16.24 4.02 8.32
N CYS A 100 -15.05 3.72 8.84
CA CYS A 100 -14.38 2.49 8.51
C CYS A 100 -15.15 1.30 9.11
N SER A 101 -15.66 0.41 8.27
CA SER A 101 -16.42 -0.77 8.73
C SER A 101 -15.60 -1.75 9.57
N LYS A 102 -14.27 -1.67 9.53
CA LYS A 102 -13.38 -2.55 10.30
C LYS A 102 -13.21 -2.08 11.75
N CYS A 103 -13.10 -0.77 11.97
CA CYS A 103 -12.89 -0.19 13.30
C CYS A 103 -14.08 0.63 13.82
N GLU A 104 -15.21 0.61 13.12
CA GLU A 104 -16.43 1.35 13.46
C GLU A 104 -16.17 2.83 13.78
N GLY A 105 -15.26 3.46 13.03
CA GLY A 105 -14.92 4.87 13.23
C GLY A 105 -13.87 5.16 14.31
N THR A 106 -13.42 4.18 15.09
CA THR A 106 -12.51 4.41 16.23
C THR A 106 -11.05 4.63 15.82
N GLY A 107 -10.67 4.23 14.60
CA GLY A 107 -9.29 4.29 14.12
C GLY A 107 -8.38 3.21 14.70
N ARG A 108 -8.86 2.39 15.64
CA ARG A 108 -8.09 1.30 16.27
C ARG A 108 -8.53 -0.07 15.71
N PRO A 109 -7.65 -1.08 15.68
CA PRO A 109 -8.01 -2.42 15.21
C PRO A 109 -9.12 -3.06 16.06
#